data_AF-A0A7Y5PBQ4-F1
#
_entry.id   AF-A0A7Y5PBQ4-F1
#
_cell.length_a   1.000
_cell.length_b   1.000
_cell.length_c   1.000
_cell.angle_alpha   90.00
_cell.angle_beta   90.00
_cell.angle_gamma   90.00
#
_symmetry.space_group_name_H-M   'P 1'
#
loop_
_entity.id
_entity.type
_entity.pdbx_description
1 polymer ?
#
loop_
_entity_poly.entity_id
_entity_poly.type
_entity_poly.pdbx_seq_one_letter_code
_entity_poly.pdbx_strand_id
1 'polypeptide(L)'
;MPTANAADTTTRRITLPCTACGKWNRLDAARAANGPKCGACGTPIALDHPVLLTDESFDRVLGGTDLPVLVDFYADWCGPCKMMAPAVEALARGSVGRALIAKLDTDASPRVASRFQIRGIPTSIVFRNGNESKRQTGAVPLQTLTAMLDLPREP
;
A
#
# COMPACT_ATOMS: atom_id res chain seq x y z
N MET A 1 13.39 0.66 -41.71
CA MET A 1 13.79 0.12 -40.40
C MET A 1 13.62 1.24 -39.37
N PRO A 2 12.60 1.21 -38.50
CA PRO A 2 12.59 2.05 -37.32
C PRO A 2 13.18 1.28 -36.14
N THR A 3 14.21 1.86 -35.53
CA THR A 3 14.85 1.38 -34.31
C THR A 3 13.85 1.35 -33.16
N ALA A 4 13.72 0.20 -32.51
CA ALA A 4 13.02 0.06 -31.26
C ALA A 4 13.62 1.03 -30.23
N ASN A 5 12.80 1.93 -29.70
CA ASN A 5 13.16 2.72 -28.54
C ASN A 5 13.32 1.76 -27.35
N ALA A 6 14.51 1.76 -26.74
CA ALA A 6 14.75 1.11 -25.47
C ALA A 6 13.72 1.66 -24.48
N ALA A 7 12.82 0.78 -24.04
CA ALA A 7 11.86 1.08 -23.00
C ALA A 7 12.61 1.64 -21.79
N ASP A 8 12.09 2.72 -21.22
CA ASP A 8 12.43 3.17 -19.87
C ASP A 8 12.15 2.01 -18.91
N THR A 9 13.18 1.18 -18.68
CA THR A 9 13.11 -0.09 -17.94
C THR A 9 13.50 0.18 -16.49
N THR A 10 12.93 1.23 -15.89
CA THR A 10 13.11 1.48 -14.48
C THR A 10 12.19 0.53 -13.71
N THR A 11 12.74 -0.61 -13.28
CA THR A 11 12.04 -1.60 -12.43
C THR A 11 11.44 -0.91 -11.22
N ARG A 12 10.09 -0.82 -11.15
CA ARG A 12 9.39 -0.26 -10.00
C ARG A 12 9.35 -1.30 -8.89
N ARG A 13 10.03 -1.04 -7.76
CA ARG A 13 10.15 -1.99 -6.66
C ARG A 13 9.01 -1.87 -5.68
N ILE A 14 8.69 -2.99 -5.02
CA ILE A 14 7.86 -3.07 -3.83
C ILE A 14 8.66 -3.82 -2.77
N THR A 15 8.81 -3.24 -1.58
CA THR A 15 9.50 -3.90 -0.46
C THR A 15 8.54 -4.13 0.68
N LEU A 16 8.38 -5.39 1.11
CA LEU A 16 7.54 -5.73 2.25
C LEU A 16 8.03 -6.99 2.98
N PRO A 17 7.71 -7.15 4.28
CA PRO A 17 8.00 -8.37 5.00
C PRO A 17 7.00 -9.47 4.63
N CYS A 18 7.46 -10.73 4.62
CA CYS A 18 6.58 -11.88 4.51
C CYS A 18 5.79 -12.04 5.81
N THR A 19 4.47 -12.18 5.70
CA THR A 19 3.57 -12.39 6.86
C THR A 19 3.78 -13.72 7.56
N ALA A 20 4.38 -14.72 6.90
CA ALA A 20 4.63 -16.04 7.49
C ALA A 20 5.98 -16.17 8.22
N CYS A 21 7.06 -15.62 7.65
CA CYS A 21 8.42 -15.80 8.21
C CYS A 21 9.15 -14.49 8.53
N GLY A 22 8.55 -13.33 8.26
CA GLY A 22 9.16 -12.02 8.51
C GLY A 22 10.29 -11.62 7.55
N LYS A 23 10.72 -12.51 6.64
CA LYS A 23 11.77 -12.18 5.66
C LYS A 23 11.33 -11.00 4.79
N TRP A 24 12.21 -10.02 4.65
CA TRP A 24 12.03 -8.92 3.70
C TRP A 24 12.19 -9.39 2.26
N ASN A 25 11.20 -9.09 1.43
CA ASN A 25 11.22 -9.38 0.01
C ASN A 25 11.23 -8.07 -0.78
N ARG A 26 11.91 -8.10 -1.93
CA ARG A 26 11.88 -7.03 -2.94
C ARG A 26 11.26 -7.61 -4.19
N LEU A 27 10.15 -7.02 -4.62
CA LEU A 27 9.35 -7.49 -5.73
C LEU A 27 9.39 -6.47 -6.88
N ASP A 28 9.30 -6.98 -8.10
CA ASP A 28 9.08 -6.17 -9.29
C ASP A 28 7.57 -5.94 -9.47
N ALA A 29 7.14 -4.69 -9.40
CA ALA A 29 5.74 -4.32 -9.56
C ALA A 29 5.16 -4.77 -10.91
N ALA A 30 5.97 -4.79 -11.98
CA ALA A 30 5.53 -5.23 -13.30
C ALA A 30 5.18 -6.73 -13.32
N ARG A 31 5.66 -7.51 -12.33
CA ARG A 31 5.40 -8.94 -12.18
C ARG A 31 4.48 -9.25 -10.99
N ALA A 32 3.93 -8.23 -10.33
CA ALA A 32 3.11 -8.40 -9.13
C ALA A 32 1.88 -9.30 -9.38
N ALA A 33 1.29 -9.23 -10.57
CA ALA A 33 0.14 -10.05 -10.96
C ALA A 33 0.46 -11.56 -11.10
N ASN A 34 1.73 -11.94 -11.20
CA ASN A 34 2.15 -13.33 -11.37
C ASN A 34 2.17 -14.13 -10.06
N GLY A 35 1.67 -13.58 -8.96
CA GLY A 35 1.63 -14.25 -7.66
C GLY A 35 3.03 -14.47 -7.07
N PRO A 36 3.77 -13.40 -6.71
CA PRO A 36 5.11 -13.52 -6.16
C PRO A 36 5.11 -14.35 -4.87
N LYS A 37 6.18 -15.10 -4.66
CA LYS A 37 6.39 -15.91 -3.45
C LYS A 37 7.54 -15.35 -2.64
N CYS A 38 7.52 -15.59 -1.34
CA CYS A 38 8.65 -15.26 -0.48
C CYS A 38 9.89 -16.08 -0.88
N GLY A 39 11.02 -15.41 -1.07
CA GLY A 39 12.28 -16.06 -1.44
C GLY A 39 12.92 -16.91 -0.34
N ALA A 40 12.37 -16.92 0.88
CA ALA A 40 12.85 -17.74 1.98
C ALA A 40 11.95 -18.95 2.27
N CYS A 41 10.64 -18.74 2.48
CA CYS A 41 9.72 -19.81 2.87
C CYS A 41 8.76 -20.26 1.76
N GLY A 42 8.78 -19.63 0.58
CA GLY A 42 7.91 -19.98 -0.55
C GLY A 42 6.43 -19.59 -0.39
N THR A 43 6.02 -19.06 0.76
CA THR A 43 4.65 -18.56 0.97
C THR A 43 4.29 -17.48 -0.04
N PRO A 44 3.10 -17.51 -0.66
CA PRO A 44 2.63 -16.43 -1.52
C PRO A 44 2.65 -15.07 -0.81
N ILE A 45 3.07 -14.03 -1.51
CA ILE A 45 2.97 -12.65 -1.05
C ILE A 45 1.72 -12.06 -1.68
N ALA A 46 0.67 -11.93 -0.86
CA ALA A 46 -0.58 -11.30 -1.27
C ALA A 46 -0.36 -9.79 -1.45
N LEU A 47 -0.58 -9.31 -2.67
CA LEU A 47 -0.54 -7.88 -3.03
C LEU A 47 -1.94 -7.34 -3.39
N ASP A 48 -2.92 -8.23 -3.46
CA ASP A 48 -4.34 -7.98 -3.73
C ASP A 48 -5.16 -7.74 -2.45
N HIS A 49 -4.49 -7.75 -1.29
CA HIS A 49 -5.05 -7.41 0.01
C HIS A 49 -4.22 -6.31 0.68
N PRO A 50 -4.84 -5.49 1.57
CA PRO A 50 -4.11 -4.46 2.28
C PRO A 50 -3.02 -5.07 3.17
N VAL A 51 -1.78 -4.58 3.01
CA VAL A 51 -0.64 -5.02 3.83
C VAL A 51 -0.73 -4.35 5.21
N LEU A 52 -0.59 -5.14 6.27
CA LEU A 52 -0.51 -4.61 7.63
C LEU A 52 0.87 -4.00 7.86
N LEU A 53 0.89 -2.70 8.18
CA LEU A 53 2.08 -1.98 8.61
C LEU A 53 2.07 -1.83 10.13
N THR A 54 3.27 -1.80 10.66
CA THR A 54 3.56 -1.55 12.06
C THR A 54 4.53 -0.39 12.19
N ASP A 55 4.65 0.09 13.40
CA ASP A 55 5.68 1.03 13.84
C ASP A 55 7.10 0.68 13.35
N GLU A 56 7.45 -0.60 13.21
CA GLU A 56 8.78 -1.09 12.78
C GLU A 56 8.91 -1.24 11.26
N SER A 57 7.81 -1.54 10.58
CA SER A 57 7.82 -1.88 9.15
C SER A 57 7.50 -0.70 8.24
N PHE A 58 6.79 0.31 8.76
CA PHE A 58 6.25 1.43 7.98
C PHE A 58 7.31 2.14 7.11
N ASP A 59 8.39 2.61 7.72
CA ASP A 59 9.42 3.40 7.00
C ASP A 59 10.15 2.58 5.94
N ARG A 60 10.40 1.30 6.23
CA ARG A 60 11.08 0.40 5.30
C ARG A 60 10.20 0.02 4.11
N VAL A 61 8.90 -0.13 4.33
CA VAL A 61 7.95 -0.37 3.24
C VAL A 61 7.83 0.87 2.36
N LEU A 62 7.62 2.05 2.94
CA LEU A 62 7.51 3.29 2.17
C LEU A 62 8.80 3.64 1.41
N GLY A 63 9.96 3.56 2.06
CA GLY A 63 11.25 3.87 1.42
C GLY A 63 11.73 2.82 0.44
N GLY A 64 11.18 1.60 0.50
CA GLY A 64 11.52 0.49 -0.39
C GLY A 64 10.50 0.24 -1.50
N THR A 65 9.48 1.09 -1.62
CA THR A 65 8.40 0.96 -2.61
C THR A 65 8.36 2.20 -3.50
N ASP A 66 8.59 1.99 -4.80
CA ASP A 66 8.62 3.07 -5.80
C ASP A 66 7.19 3.41 -6.31
N LEU A 67 6.20 2.60 -5.94
CA LEU A 67 4.78 2.84 -6.24
C LEU A 67 4.14 3.81 -5.22
N PRO A 68 3.02 4.46 -5.58
CA PRO A 68 2.16 5.13 -4.60
C PRO A 68 1.72 4.13 -3.54
N VAL A 69 1.77 4.53 -2.27
CA VAL A 69 1.31 3.71 -1.14
C VAL A 69 0.15 4.42 -0.46
N LEU A 70 -1.04 3.82 -0.44
CA LEU A 70 -2.14 4.31 0.39
C LEU A 70 -2.14 3.54 1.71
N VAL A 71 -2.11 4.26 2.83
CA VAL A 71 -2.25 3.70 4.17
C VAL A 71 -3.56 4.15 4.78
N ASP A 72 -4.44 3.21 5.10
CA ASP A 72 -5.65 3.43 5.91
C ASP A 72 -5.31 3.24 7.41
N PHE A 73 -5.34 4.34 8.14
CA PHE A 73 -5.14 4.41 9.58
C PHE A 73 -6.46 4.12 10.28
N TYR A 74 -6.51 3.03 11.05
CA TYR A 74 -7.73 2.51 11.65
C TYR A 74 -7.54 2.04 13.10
N ALA A 75 -8.61 1.53 13.72
CA ALA A 75 -8.56 0.73 14.94
C ALA A 75 -9.70 -0.30 14.94
N ASP A 76 -9.55 -1.41 15.66
CA ASP A 76 -10.54 -2.52 15.65
C ASP A 76 -11.90 -2.17 16.27
N TRP A 77 -11.97 -1.19 17.16
CA TRP A 77 -13.21 -0.73 17.77
C TRP A 77 -13.97 0.31 16.92
N CYS A 78 -13.33 0.84 15.87
CA CYS A 78 -13.88 1.92 15.07
C CYS A 78 -14.95 1.43 14.07
N GLY A 79 -16.21 1.77 14.34
CA GLY A 79 -17.36 1.45 13.46
C GLY A 79 -17.20 1.97 12.02
N PRO A 80 -16.92 3.27 11.80
CA PRO A 80 -16.69 3.79 10.44
C PRO A 80 -15.53 3.12 9.71
N CYS A 81 -14.47 2.71 10.42
CA CYS A 81 -13.35 1.98 9.84
C CYS A 81 -13.79 0.61 9.31
N LYS A 82 -14.62 -0.12 10.07
CA LYS A 82 -15.23 -1.39 9.62
C LYS A 82 -16.10 -1.21 8.38
N MET A 83 -16.85 -0.11 8.30
CA MET A 83 -17.66 0.20 7.12
C MET A 83 -16.82 0.49 5.88
N MET A 84 -15.65 1.12 6.03
CA MET A 84 -14.75 1.46 4.92
C MET A 84 -13.86 0.27 4.50
N ALA A 85 -13.63 -0.72 5.37
CA ALA A 85 -12.73 -1.83 5.11
C ALA A 85 -12.97 -2.59 3.78
N PRO A 86 -14.22 -2.90 3.36
CA PRO A 86 -14.47 -3.54 2.07
C PRO A 86 -14.03 -2.68 0.87
N ALA A 87 -14.13 -1.35 0.98
CA ALA A 87 -13.65 -0.44 -0.05
C ALA A 87 -12.11 -0.44 -0.13
N VAL A 88 -11.42 -0.47 1.02
CA VAL A 88 -9.95 -0.57 1.07
C VAL A 88 -9.46 -1.90 0.49
N GLU A 89 -10.15 -3.01 0.77
CA GLU A 89 -9.84 -4.31 0.16
C GLU A 89 -10.08 -4.33 -1.36
N ALA A 90 -11.20 -3.76 -1.83
CA ALA A 90 -11.50 -3.67 -3.25
C ALA A 90 -10.45 -2.81 -3.98
N LEU A 91 -9.99 -1.74 -3.34
CA LEU A 91 -8.90 -0.91 -3.86
C LEU A 91 -7.59 -1.70 -3.98
N ALA A 92 -7.25 -2.54 -2.99
CA ALA A 92 -6.06 -3.39 -3.04
C ALA A 92 -6.09 -4.34 -4.24
N ARG A 93 -7.20 -5.07 -4.42
CA ARG A 93 -7.40 -5.96 -5.58
C ARG A 93 -7.28 -5.22 -6.91
N GLY A 94 -7.86 -4.04 -7.01
CA GLY A 94 -7.85 -3.24 -8.25
C GLY A 94 -6.53 -2.52 -8.53
N SER A 95 -5.59 -2.50 -7.59
CA SER A 95 -4.35 -1.69 -7.68
C SER A 95 -3.07 -2.51 -7.78
N VAL A 96 -3.15 -3.85 -7.88
CA VAL A 96 -1.99 -4.74 -7.95
C VAL A 96 -1.01 -4.29 -9.04
N GLY A 97 0.25 -4.07 -8.66
CA GLY A 97 1.31 -3.59 -9.57
C GLY A 97 1.27 -2.10 -9.92
N ARG A 98 0.25 -1.36 -9.49
CA ARG A 98 0.07 0.08 -9.74
C ARG A 98 0.16 0.94 -8.49
N ALA A 99 -0.31 0.42 -7.36
CA ALA A 99 -0.13 1.00 -6.02
C ALA A 99 -0.03 -0.11 -4.98
N LEU A 100 0.56 0.21 -3.83
CA LEU A 100 0.50 -0.66 -2.65
C LEU A 100 -0.58 -0.13 -1.71
N ILE A 101 -1.54 -0.97 -1.35
CA ILE A 101 -2.56 -0.63 -0.36
C ILE A 101 -2.16 -1.26 0.96
N ALA A 102 -2.23 -0.48 2.03
CA ALA A 102 -1.80 -0.84 3.35
C ALA A 102 -2.79 -0.35 4.40
N LYS A 103 -2.73 -0.97 5.58
CA LYS A 103 -3.45 -0.56 6.77
C LYS A 103 -2.50 -0.45 7.95
N LEU A 104 -2.79 0.46 8.86
CA LEU A 104 -2.05 0.60 10.12
C LEU A 104 -3.04 0.81 11.26
N ASP A 105 -2.98 -0.08 12.25
CA ASP A 105 -3.75 0.08 13.48
C ASP A 105 -3.08 1.13 14.36
N THR A 106 -3.81 2.20 14.67
CA THR A 106 -3.30 3.34 15.44
C THR A 106 -3.09 3.05 16.92
N ASP A 107 -3.79 2.07 17.49
CA ASP A 107 -3.58 1.63 18.87
C ASP A 107 -2.31 0.76 18.97
N ALA A 108 -2.10 -0.10 17.97
CA ALA A 108 -0.92 -0.98 17.92
C ALA A 108 0.35 -0.26 17.43
N SER A 109 0.22 0.85 16.72
CA SER A 109 1.34 1.62 16.14
C SER A 109 1.27 3.11 16.49
N PRO A 110 1.37 3.46 17.79
CA PRO A 110 1.19 4.82 18.26
C PRO A 110 2.30 5.78 17.82
N ARG A 111 3.52 5.30 17.54
CA ARG A 111 4.62 6.17 17.10
C ARG A 111 4.35 6.73 15.71
N VAL A 112 3.94 5.89 14.78
CA VAL A 112 3.58 6.32 13.42
C VAL A 112 2.30 7.16 13.44
N ALA A 113 1.29 6.74 14.20
CA ALA A 113 0.05 7.52 14.35
C ALA A 113 0.31 8.94 14.88
N SER A 114 1.18 9.08 15.89
CA SER A 114 1.59 10.37 16.44
C SER A 114 2.39 11.19 15.43
N ARG A 115 3.34 10.56 14.73
CA ARG A 115 4.19 11.22 13.72
C ARG A 115 3.36 11.86 12.60
N PHE A 116 2.30 11.19 12.15
CA PHE A 116 1.40 11.72 11.11
C PHE A 116 0.19 12.47 11.66
N GLN A 117 0.19 12.76 12.97
CA GLN A 117 -0.84 13.53 13.66
C GLN A 117 -2.25 12.99 13.38
N ILE A 118 -2.44 11.68 13.48
CA ILE A 118 -3.75 11.05 13.29
C ILE A 118 -4.64 11.40 14.48
N ARG A 119 -5.59 12.31 14.26
CA ARG A 119 -6.53 12.81 15.28
C ARG A 119 -7.94 12.23 15.14
N GLY A 120 -8.20 11.49 14.07
CA GLY A 120 -9.48 10.87 13.78
C GLY A 120 -9.30 9.70 12.82
N ILE A 121 -10.10 8.66 13.01
CA ILE A 121 -10.06 7.44 12.20
C ILE A 121 -11.46 7.13 11.62
N PRO A 122 -11.52 6.55 10.41
CA PRO A 122 -10.38 6.22 9.57
C PRO A 122 -9.74 7.49 8.96
N THR A 123 -8.44 7.44 8.72
CA THR A 123 -7.72 8.44 7.92
C THR A 123 -6.90 7.71 6.86
N SER A 124 -7.07 8.08 5.59
CA SER A 124 -6.30 7.55 4.48
C SER A 124 -5.23 8.56 4.06
N ILE A 125 -3.99 8.11 3.91
CA ILE A 125 -2.88 8.96 3.42
C ILE A 125 -2.21 8.27 2.24
N VAL A 126 -2.00 9.01 1.15
CA VAL A 126 -1.21 8.54 0.00
C VAL A 126 0.22 9.08 0.13
N PHE A 127 1.17 8.16 0.11
CA PHE A 127 2.59 8.43 0.08
C PHE A 127 3.14 8.23 -1.33
N ARG A 128 4.02 9.14 -1.76
CA ARG A 128 4.81 9.01 -2.99
C ARG A 128 6.25 9.33 -2.67
N ASN A 129 7.16 8.42 -3.02
CA ASN A 129 8.58 8.53 -2.68
C ASN A 129 8.79 8.81 -1.17
N GLY A 130 8.03 8.12 -0.32
CA GLY A 130 8.06 8.28 1.14
C GLY A 130 7.41 9.56 1.70
N ASN A 131 6.95 10.49 0.86
CA ASN A 131 6.35 11.75 1.30
C ASN A 131 4.82 11.71 1.23
N GLU A 132 4.16 12.29 2.22
CA GLU A 132 2.72 12.50 2.19
C GLU A 132 2.34 13.40 1.00
N SER A 133 1.44 12.91 0.14
CA SER A 133 0.98 13.61 -1.05
C SER A 133 -0.49 14.01 -0.97
N LYS A 134 -1.33 13.18 -0.34
CA LYS A 134 -2.75 13.44 -0.11
C LYS A 134 -3.20 12.82 1.20
N ARG A 135 -4.23 13.42 1.80
CA ARG A 135 -4.86 12.95 3.04
C ARG A 135 -6.37 13.08 2.92
N GLN A 136 -7.09 12.08 3.44
CA GLN A 136 -8.53 12.09 3.60
C GLN A 136 -8.85 11.56 5.01
N THR A 137 -9.58 12.35 5.80
CA THR A 137 -10.08 11.91 7.11
C THR A 137 -11.57 11.61 7.03
N GLY A 138 -12.01 10.58 7.75
CA GLY A 138 -13.38 10.08 7.71
C GLY A 138 -13.59 8.97 6.68
N ALA A 139 -14.63 8.17 6.89
CA ALA A 139 -14.98 7.08 5.98
C ALA A 139 -15.49 7.64 4.65
N VAL A 140 -14.99 7.07 3.55
CA VAL A 140 -15.34 7.47 2.17
C VAL A 140 -15.53 6.23 1.30
N PRO A 141 -16.28 6.32 0.19
CA PRO A 141 -16.46 5.19 -0.71
C PRO A 141 -15.20 4.90 -1.55
N LEU A 142 -15.18 3.73 -2.19
CA LEU A 142 -14.08 3.27 -3.04
C LEU A 142 -13.68 4.31 -4.10
N GLN A 143 -14.63 4.98 -4.74
CA GLN A 143 -14.35 5.95 -5.81
C GLN A 143 -13.46 7.10 -5.31
N THR A 144 -13.70 7.57 -4.07
CA THR A 144 -12.87 8.59 -3.44
C THR A 144 -11.46 8.08 -3.18
N LEU A 145 -11.32 6.86 -2.63
CA LEU A 145 -10.00 6.27 -2.38
C LEU A 145 -9.21 6.06 -3.69
N THR A 146 -9.88 5.59 -4.75
CA THR A 146 -9.27 5.45 -6.08
C THR A 146 -8.81 6.79 -6.63
N ALA A 147 -9.61 7.84 -6.49
CA ALA A 147 -9.25 9.18 -6.94
C ALA A 147 -8.04 9.76 -6.17
N MET A 148 -7.80 9.35 -4.92
CA MET A 148 -6.60 9.76 -4.18
C MET A 148 -5.31 9.25 -4.83
N LEU A 149 -5.32 8.06 -5.43
CA LEU A 149 -4.12 7.45 -6.01
C LEU A 149 -3.66 8.09 -7.33
N ASP A 150 -4.48 8.91 -7.99
CA ASP A 150 -4.22 9.51 -9.32
C ASP A 150 -3.60 8.51 -10.32
N LEU A 151 -4.06 7.26 -10.31
CA LEU A 151 -3.47 6.27 -11.20
C LEU A 151 -3.82 6.65 -12.64
N PRO A 152 -2.84 6.62 -13.58
CA PRO A 152 -3.13 6.84 -14.99
C PRO A 152 -4.22 5.87 -15.43
N ARG A 153 -5.23 6.35 -16.15
CA ARG A 153 -6.21 5.44 -16.78
C ARG A 153 -5.47 4.55 -17.77
N GLU A 154 -5.78 3.25 -17.78
CA GLU A 154 -5.27 2.37 -18.82
C GLU A 154 -5.75 2.89 -20.19
N PRO A 155 -4.91 2.82 -21.23
CA PRO A 155 -5.28 3.21 -22.59
C PRO A 155 -6.41 2.35 -23.14
#